data_AF-A0AAU1KYX7-F1
#
_entry.id   AF-A0AAU1KYX7-F1
#
_cell.length_a   1.000
_cell.length_b   1.000
_cell.length_c   1.000
_cell.angle_alpha   90.00
_cell.angle_beta   90.00
_cell.angle_gamma   90.00
#
_symmetry.space_group_name_H-M   'P 1'
#
loop_
_entity.id
_entity.type
_entity.pdbx_description
1 polymer ?
#
loop_
_entity_poly.entity_id
_entity_poly.type
_entity_poly.pdbx_seq_one_letter_code
_entity_poly.pdbx_strand_id
1 'polypeptide(L)'
;MRVFLPLTAVATAALLLTTVTVATPAAADQSPDGAPLTKVSHGDPYANCTIGAMSPDSVVYPGTEVEPYLSVDPRDSKRVVTVFQQDRWNDGGARGLAAAWTTDGRTFHRSTLPFSLCAPGGADFERATDPWVSTGPDGTVYAGGEGVDFTKSTRTGLLAATSRDGGRTWRNLTTTHVDEQPFFNDKPSLTADPIRKGTAYQVWDRLDNDPPGPSSLDGPGYISLTRDGGRTWSKARPFVDTSAVPNTQTIGHLIVIDRHTGTLYDFFDTITLSEDLSTVVEAHYAVVTSTDAGETWSTPVTVARDTSVPEVDPNDPTKVLRAGSTLPSPAIDPKTGTLYMAYEGSDFSGGTFDSVQLVRSTDGGRTWGAPELISPKGVPGFSPSIAVDERGTVALTYYDLRFLKPGDTTTLPTAYQLATLPHGDPKLRTERRISRIFDWLQAPFSGGYFLGDYQGLVADGKGVRAVLTETHSDAPQNRTDVYSGSFRTR
;
A
#
# COMPACT_ATOMS: atom_id res chain seq x y z
N MET A 1 8.26 -26.36 65.29
CA MET A 1 7.62 -25.76 66.49
C MET A 1 8.76 -25.12 67.30
N ARG A 2 8.83 -23.82 67.58
CA ARG A 2 7.78 -22.82 67.81
C ARG A 2 8.19 -21.45 67.25
N VAL A 3 7.13 -20.75 66.84
CA VAL A 3 6.98 -19.39 66.31
C VAL A 3 7.38 -18.33 67.36
N PHE A 4 7.76 -17.11 66.95
CA PHE A 4 7.08 -15.84 67.31
C PHE A 4 7.69 -14.61 66.61
N LEU A 5 6.83 -13.91 65.85
CA LEU A 5 6.93 -12.51 65.43
C LEU A 5 6.54 -11.58 66.60
N PRO A 6 6.97 -10.30 66.63
CA PRO A 6 6.10 -9.23 66.10
C PRO A 6 6.80 -8.03 65.40
N LEU A 7 5.93 -7.33 64.64
CA LEU A 7 5.95 -6.01 63.96
C LEU A 7 6.49 -4.81 64.79
N THR A 8 6.82 -3.59 64.30
CA THR A 8 7.11 -2.91 63.00
C THR A 8 7.51 -1.44 63.33
N ALA A 9 8.14 -0.74 62.35
CA ALA A 9 8.24 0.73 62.13
C ALA A 9 9.59 1.42 62.46
N VAL A 10 10.18 2.38 61.71
CA VAL A 10 9.99 3.03 60.38
C VAL A 10 11.30 3.81 60.04
N ALA A 11 11.68 3.84 58.75
CA ALA A 11 12.49 4.79 57.94
C ALA A 11 13.92 5.28 58.35
N THR A 12 14.92 5.07 57.48
CA THR A 12 15.45 6.08 56.50
C THR A 12 16.45 5.44 55.50
N ALA A 13 16.62 6.09 54.34
CA ALA A 13 17.21 5.59 53.08
C ALA A 13 18.75 5.51 53.00
N ALA A 14 19.28 4.62 52.14
CA ALA A 14 20.55 4.82 51.43
C ALA A 14 20.66 3.97 50.14
N LEU A 15 21.21 4.62 49.11
CA LEU A 15 21.50 4.28 47.71
C LEU A 15 21.67 2.79 47.32
N LEU A 16 20.99 2.39 46.24
CA LEU A 16 21.44 1.33 45.33
C LEU A 16 21.78 1.94 43.96
N LEU A 17 23.03 1.75 43.55
CA LEU A 17 23.48 1.99 42.17
C LEU A 17 22.74 1.04 41.24
N THR A 18 21.88 1.56 40.38
CA THR A 18 21.38 0.86 39.21
C THR A 18 22.39 1.03 38.07
N THR A 19 22.98 -0.08 37.65
CA THR A 19 23.73 -0.16 36.40
C THR A 19 22.79 0.12 35.25
N VAL A 20 22.97 1.27 34.59
CA VAL A 20 22.35 1.58 33.31
C VAL A 20 22.98 0.66 32.26
N THR A 21 22.31 -0.43 31.90
CA THR A 21 22.58 -1.12 30.64
C THR A 21 22.07 -0.21 29.54
N VAL A 22 22.99 0.52 28.91
CA VAL A 22 22.75 1.18 27.63
C VAL A 22 22.36 0.10 26.64
N ALA A 23 21.08 0.05 26.25
CA ALA A 23 20.66 -0.74 25.12
C ALA A 23 21.31 -0.12 23.87
N THR A 24 22.26 -0.83 23.27
CA THR A 24 22.78 -0.49 21.96
C THR A 24 21.65 -0.58 20.94
N PRO A 25 21.45 0.42 20.07
CA PRO A 25 20.48 0.32 18.99
C PRO A 25 20.78 -0.92 18.13
N ALA A 26 19.73 -1.62 17.72
CA ALA A 26 19.80 -2.79 16.85
C ALA A 26 20.70 -2.48 15.63
N ALA A 27 21.58 -3.44 15.29
CA ALA A 27 22.43 -3.34 14.13
C ALA A 27 21.56 -3.17 12.87
N ALA A 28 21.84 -2.13 12.09
CA ALA A 28 21.29 -2.01 10.75
C ALA A 28 21.88 -3.14 9.90
N ASP A 29 21.02 -4.01 9.36
CA ASP A 29 21.43 -5.01 8.37
C ASP A 29 21.90 -4.27 7.12
N GLN A 30 23.21 -4.34 6.84
CA GLN A 30 23.79 -3.67 5.69
C GLN A 30 23.50 -4.47 4.41
N SER A 31 22.69 -3.89 3.51
CA SER A 31 22.61 -4.31 2.11
C SER A 31 23.99 -4.10 1.41
N PRO A 32 24.44 -4.99 0.52
CA PRO A 32 25.74 -4.89 -0.14
C PRO A 32 25.99 -3.60 -0.95
N ASP A 33 24.95 -2.79 -1.20
CA ASP A 33 25.05 -1.50 -1.91
C ASP A 33 25.02 -0.25 -0.99
N GLY A 34 25.14 -0.42 0.33
CA GLY A 34 25.55 0.67 1.23
C GLY A 34 24.51 1.73 1.61
N ALA A 35 23.23 1.58 1.27
CA ALA A 35 22.14 2.32 1.91
C ALA A 35 21.28 1.34 2.74
N PRO A 36 21.38 1.33 4.08
CA PRO A 36 20.60 0.42 4.88
C PRO A 36 19.12 0.86 4.88
N LEU A 37 18.27 -0.07 4.48
CA LEU A 37 16.87 -0.02 4.87
C LEU A 37 16.80 0.05 6.39
N THR A 38 15.93 0.92 6.91
CA THR A 38 15.68 1.07 8.33
C THR A 38 14.33 0.43 8.65
N LYS A 39 14.29 -0.48 9.62
CA LYS A 39 13.03 -1.01 10.15
C LYS A 39 12.20 0.15 10.72
N VAL A 40 10.95 0.28 10.28
CA VAL A 40 10.03 1.36 10.70
C VAL A 40 8.81 0.82 11.45
N SER A 41 8.45 -0.45 11.29
CA SER A 41 7.48 -1.10 12.17
C SER A 41 8.14 -1.43 13.52
N HIS A 42 7.49 -1.08 14.62
CA HIS A 42 8.06 -1.27 15.96
C HIS A 42 7.00 -1.66 16.96
N GLY A 43 6.98 -2.95 17.33
CA GLY A 43 6.08 -3.52 18.32
C GLY A 43 4.61 -3.46 17.92
N ASP A 44 3.79 -4.26 18.59
CA ASP A 44 2.39 -4.44 18.23
C ASP A 44 1.47 -3.62 19.16
N PRO A 45 0.84 -2.52 18.69
CA PRO A 45 -0.11 -1.73 19.48
C PRO A 45 -1.45 -2.44 19.72
N TYR A 46 -1.75 -3.53 19.00
CA TYR A 46 -3.01 -4.25 19.01
C TYR A 46 -2.92 -5.65 19.62
N ALA A 47 -1.78 -6.02 20.20
CA ALA A 47 -1.51 -7.33 20.81
C ALA A 47 -2.59 -7.82 21.78
N ASN A 48 -3.22 -6.90 22.52
CA ASN A 48 -4.27 -7.21 23.50
C ASN A 48 -5.69 -7.19 22.92
N CYS A 49 -5.86 -6.90 21.62
CA CYS A 49 -7.16 -6.86 20.98
C CYS A 49 -7.63 -8.29 20.64
N THR A 50 -8.84 -8.63 21.06
CA THR A 50 -9.45 -9.96 20.83
C THR A 50 -10.60 -9.90 19.82
N ILE A 51 -10.85 -8.74 19.23
CA ILE A 51 -11.92 -8.53 18.25
C ILE A 51 -11.42 -8.96 16.86
N GLY A 52 -12.34 -9.42 16.02
CA GLY A 52 -12.11 -9.53 14.59
C GLY A 52 -12.21 -10.94 14.04
N ALA A 53 -12.25 -12.02 14.82
CA ALA A 53 -12.43 -13.37 14.26
C ALA A 53 -13.80 -13.49 13.57
N MET A 54 -13.82 -13.85 12.28
CA MET A 54 -15.04 -14.04 11.49
C MET A 54 -15.67 -15.42 11.73
N SER A 55 -14.84 -16.43 11.99
CA SER A 55 -15.23 -17.82 12.20
C SER A 55 -14.23 -18.53 13.14
N PRO A 56 -14.51 -19.77 13.58
CA PRO A 56 -13.54 -20.56 14.35
C PRO A 56 -12.23 -20.85 13.61
N ASP A 57 -12.23 -20.80 12.28
CA ASP A 57 -11.06 -21.05 11.43
C ASP A 57 -10.26 -19.77 11.11
N SER A 58 -10.72 -18.61 11.60
CA SER A 58 -9.99 -17.34 11.47
C SER A 58 -8.69 -17.39 12.25
N VAL A 59 -7.59 -17.11 11.58
CA VAL A 59 -6.24 -17.04 12.13
C VAL A 59 -5.73 -15.62 12.00
N VAL A 60 -5.48 -14.98 13.14
CA VAL A 60 -4.69 -13.74 13.20
C VAL A 60 -3.21 -14.12 13.21
N TYR A 61 -2.39 -13.33 12.52
CA TYR A 61 -0.94 -13.39 12.59
C TYR A 61 -0.42 -12.18 13.39
N PRO A 62 -0.24 -12.30 14.73
CA PRO A 62 0.22 -11.18 15.55
C PRO A 62 1.62 -10.71 15.15
N GLY A 63 1.88 -9.41 15.31
CA GLY A 63 3.15 -8.79 14.93
C GLY A 63 3.44 -8.84 13.43
N THR A 64 2.44 -9.06 12.57
CA THR A 64 2.65 -9.00 11.12
C THR A 64 2.25 -7.65 10.57
N GLU A 65 3.15 -7.06 9.80
CA GLU A 65 2.88 -5.85 9.03
C GLU A 65 2.90 -6.14 7.54
N VAL A 66 1.92 -5.61 6.81
CA VAL A 66 1.74 -5.79 5.35
C VAL A 66 1.15 -4.53 4.72
N GLU A 67 1.22 -4.44 3.39
CA GLU A 67 0.66 -3.33 2.58
C GLU A 67 1.12 -1.94 3.04
N PRO A 68 2.44 -1.66 3.01
CA PRO A 68 2.94 -0.38 3.45
C PRO A 68 2.82 0.67 2.33
N TYR A 69 2.46 1.90 2.71
CA TYR A 69 2.57 3.07 1.85
C TYR A 69 3.24 4.22 2.60
N LEU A 70 3.78 5.21 1.88
CA LEU A 70 4.46 6.34 2.51
C LEU A 70 4.19 7.68 1.83
N SER A 71 4.43 8.75 2.58
CA SER A 71 4.54 10.10 2.04
C SER A 71 5.71 10.84 2.68
N VAL A 72 6.28 11.77 1.91
CA VAL A 72 7.34 12.69 2.34
C VAL A 72 6.76 14.10 2.36
N ASP A 73 7.03 14.87 3.42
CA ASP A 73 6.61 16.26 3.49
C ASP A 73 7.34 17.07 2.39
N PRO A 74 6.63 17.70 1.45
CA PRO A 74 7.25 18.45 0.35
C PRO A 74 8.07 19.65 0.85
N ARG A 75 7.91 20.07 2.11
CA ARG A 75 8.65 21.18 2.72
C ARG A 75 9.93 20.72 3.42
N ASP A 76 10.04 19.44 3.77
CA ASP A 76 11.20 18.86 4.46
C ASP A 76 11.28 17.34 4.22
N SER A 77 12.23 16.92 3.39
CA SER A 77 12.46 15.50 3.05
C SER A 77 12.80 14.59 4.22
N LYS A 78 13.13 15.16 5.39
CA LYS A 78 13.36 14.39 6.63
C LYS A 78 12.07 14.03 7.35
N ARG A 79 10.95 14.65 7.00
CA ARG A 79 9.64 14.35 7.60
C ARG A 79 8.91 13.36 6.72
N VAL A 80 8.80 12.13 7.22
CA VAL A 80 8.21 11.01 6.49
C VAL A 80 7.15 10.38 7.38
N VAL A 81 6.03 10.01 6.77
CA VAL A 81 5.02 9.17 7.39
C VAL A 81 4.82 7.94 6.52
N THR A 82 4.91 6.78 7.14
CA THR A 82 4.63 5.47 6.57
C THR A 82 3.41 4.91 7.28
N VAL A 83 2.54 4.23 6.56
CA VAL A 83 1.36 3.52 7.10
C VAL A 83 1.39 2.07 6.64
N PHE A 84 0.81 1.16 7.43
CA PHE A 84 0.76 -0.27 7.14
C PHE A 84 -0.33 -0.95 7.97
N GLN A 85 -0.76 -2.13 7.52
CA GLN A 85 -1.63 -3.00 8.31
C GLN A 85 -0.84 -3.61 9.48
N GLN A 86 -1.50 -3.83 10.61
CA GLN A 86 -0.91 -4.49 11.78
C GLN A 86 -1.81 -5.65 12.24
N ASP A 87 -1.20 -6.83 12.33
CA ASP A 87 -1.81 -8.11 12.68
C ASP A 87 -2.84 -8.56 11.64
N ARG A 88 -2.32 -9.01 10.49
CA ARG A 88 -3.13 -9.49 9.37
C ARG A 88 -3.92 -10.74 9.76
N TRP A 89 -5.17 -10.82 9.32
CA TRP A 89 -5.98 -12.03 9.38
C TRP A 89 -5.86 -12.83 8.07
N ASN A 90 -5.92 -14.15 8.16
CA ASN A 90 -5.94 -15.03 6.99
C ASN A 90 -7.15 -14.76 6.08
N ASP A 91 -8.28 -14.37 6.66
CA ASP A 91 -9.56 -14.15 6.00
C ASP A 91 -9.90 -12.64 5.83
N GLY A 92 -8.88 -11.78 5.73
CA GLY A 92 -9.01 -10.40 5.22
C GLY A 92 -8.85 -9.30 6.26
N GLY A 93 -8.24 -8.16 5.88
CA GLY A 93 -7.97 -7.05 6.78
C GLY A 93 -7.10 -7.39 8.01
N ALA A 94 -6.87 -6.40 8.85
CA ALA A 94 -6.01 -6.50 10.03
C ALA A 94 -6.72 -5.98 11.28
N ARG A 95 -6.16 -6.24 12.47
CA ARG A 95 -6.72 -5.67 13.71
C ARG A 95 -6.77 -4.16 13.66
N GLY A 96 -5.82 -3.52 13.00
CA GLY A 96 -5.87 -2.08 12.77
C GLY A 96 -4.74 -1.63 11.84
N LEU A 97 -4.72 -0.33 11.57
CA LEU A 97 -3.67 0.29 10.77
C LEU A 97 -2.73 1.07 11.70
N ALA A 98 -1.43 0.95 11.47
CA ALA A 98 -0.41 1.66 12.23
C ALA A 98 0.31 2.66 11.33
N ALA A 99 0.97 3.63 11.95
CA ALA A 99 1.81 4.59 11.26
C ALA A 99 3.19 4.66 11.93
N ALA A 100 4.22 4.82 11.11
CA ALA A 100 5.58 5.15 11.53
C ALA A 100 5.93 6.55 11.02
N TRP A 101 6.42 7.42 11.88
CA TRP A 101 6.77 8.80 11.52
C TRP A 101 8.17 9.17 11.98
N THR A 102 8.79 10.10 11.26
CA THR A 102 10.13 10.63 11.57
C THR A 102 10.19 12.13 11.32
N THR A 103 11.12 12.80 11.99
CA THR A 103 11.48 14.21 11.72
C THR A 103 12.93 14.41 11.30
N ASP A 104 13.72 13.34 11.27
CA ASP A 104 15.12 13.37 10.86
C ASP A 104 15.43 12.43 9.67
N GLY A 105 14.42 11.69 9.21
CA GLY A 105 14.50 10.73 8.11
C GLY A 105 15.17 9.41 8.48
N ARG A 106 15.48 9.19 9.76
CA ARG A 106 16.30 8.07 10.26
C ARG A 106 15.67 7.36 11.45
N THR A 107 15.21 8.10 12.45
CA THR A 107 14.57 7.53 13.64
C THR A 107 13.07 7.59 13.48
N PHE A 108 12.44 6.42 13.49
CA PHE A 108 11.00 6.27 13.34
C PHE A 108 10.34 6.00 14.70
N HIS A 109 9.16 6.57 14.86
CA HIS A 109 8.31 6.41 16.02
C HIS A 109 6.93 5.92 15.57
N ARG A 110 6.29 5.09 16.39
CA ARG A 110 4.97 4.55 16.10
C ARG A 110 3.84 5.49 16.55
N SER A 111 2.79 5.56 15.76
CA SER A 111 1.43 5.99 16.15
C SER A 111 0.39 5.00 15.57
N THR A 112 -0.87 5.13 15.97
CA THR A 112 -1.97 4.27 15.49
C THR A 112 -2.96 5.10 14.69
N LEU A 113 -3.42 4.58 13.56
CA LEU A 113 -4.53 5.18 12.81
C LEU A 113 -5.86 4.77 13.47
N PRO A 114 -6.81 5.71 13.66
CA PRO A 114 -8.02 5.45 14.44
C PRO A 114 -9.12 4.76 13.61
N PHE A 115 -8.79 3.69 12.89
CA PHE A 115 -9.66 3.11 11.84
C PHE A 115 -10.33 1.77 12.22
N SER A 116 -10.10 1.26 13.43
CA SER A 116 -10.78 0.05 13.92
C SER A 116 -11.08 0.13 15.41
N LEU A 117 -11.88 -0.81 15.92
CA LEU A 117 -12.19 -0.98 17.33
C LEU A 117 -10.97 -1.33 18.20
N CYS A 118 -9.93 -1.91 17.60
CA CYS A 118 -8.67 -2.16 18.29
C CYS A 118 -7.86 -0.87 18.49
N ALA A 119 -8.10 0.15 17.67
CA ALA A 119 -7.40 1.43 17.79
C ALA A 119 -7.95 2.26 18.97
N PRO A 120 -7.08 2.90 19.79
CA PRO A 120 -7.52 3.76 20.88
C PRO A 120 -8.42 4.89 20.39
N GLY A 121 -9.71 4.86 20.77
CA GLY A 121 -10.71 5.84 20.31
C GLY A 121 -10.99 5.77 18.81
N GLY A 122 -10.78 4.60 18.19
CA GLY A 122 -10.97 4.37 16.76
C GLY A 122 -12.43 4.23 16.32
N ALA A 123 -12.60 4.08 15.01
CA ALA A 123 -13.89 3.85 14.38
C ALA A 123 -14.52 2.51 14.79
N ASP A 124 -15.86 2.42 14.74
CA ASP A 124 -16.62 1.21 15.05
C ASP A 124 -16.62 0.21 13.88
N PHE A 125 -15.44 -0.33 13.59
CA PHE A 125 -15.22 -1.43 12.65
C PHE A 125 -14.37 -2.53 13.27
N GLU A 126 -14.72 -3.79 13.04
CA GLU A 126 -14.01 -4.95 13.60
C GLU A 126 -12.57 -5.09 13.13
N ARG A 127 -12.32 -4.81 11.85
CA ARG A 127 -11.00 -4.81 11.21
C ARG A 127 -10.77 -3.52 10.43
N ALA A 128 -9.52 -3.26 10.06
CA ALA A 128 -9.19 -2.23 9.09
C ALA A 128 -8.17 -2.74 8.07
N THR A 129 -8.21 -2.20 6.86
CA THR A 129 -7.39 -2.60 5.73
C THR A 129 -7.00 -1.39 4.88
N ASP A 130 -6.11 -1.62 3.92
CA ASP A 130 -5.81 -0.74 2.80
C ASP A 130 -5.36 0.68 3.21
N PRO A 131 -4.30 0.79 4.03
CA PRO A 131 -3.83 2.07 4.52
C PRO A 131 -3.17 2.89 3.41
N TRP A 132 -3.59 4.15 3.28
CA TRP A 132 -2.96 5.11 2.37
C TRP A 132 -2.56 6.39 3.07
N VAL A 133 -1.52 7.06 2.60
CA VAL A 133 -1.08 8.35 3.18
C VAL A 133 -0.53 9.29 2.12
N SER A 134 -0.90 10.57 2.22
CA SER A 134 -0.41 11.63 1.34
C SER A 134 -0.23 12.93 2.11
N THR A 135 0.82 13.69 1.78
CA THR A 135 1.14 14.95 2.47
C THR A 135 0.97 16.15 1.54
N GLY A 136 0.10 17.08 1.91
CA GLY A 136 -0.18 18.28 1.12
C GLY A 136 0.93 19.33 1.18
N PRO A 137 0.85 20.40 0.36
CA PRO A 137 1.86 21.47 0.30
C PRO A 137 1.89 22.35 1.56
N ASP A 138 0.86 22.29 2.41
CA ASP A 138 0.86 22.88 3.76
C ASP A 138 1.39 21.92 4.84
N GLY A 139 1.84 20.73 4.41
CA GLY A 139 2.23 19.56 5.18
C GLY A 139 1.23 19.09 6.21
N THR A 140 -0.07 19.30 5.92
CA THR A 140 -1.11 18.44 6.47
C THR A 140 -0.91 17.04 5.89
N VAL A 141 -0.79 16.05 6.76
CA VAL A 141 -0.75 14.63 6.37
C VAL A 141 -2.18 14.11 6.41
N TYR A 142 -2.62 13.51 5.32
CA TYR A 142 -3.92 12.85 5.20
C TYR A 142 -3.67 11.35 5.17
N ALA A 143 -4.34 10.61 6.04
CA ALA A 143 -4.36 9.15 6.01
C ALA A 143 -5.76 8.68 5.64
N GLY A 144 -5.83 7.64 4.82
CA GLY A 144 -7.05 6.94 4.45
C GLY A 144 -6.93 5.45 4.78
N GLY A 145 -8.06 4.77 4.80
CA GLY A 145 -8.13 3.31 4.87
C GLY A 145 -9.58 2.86 4.87
N GLU A 146 -9.76 1.55 4.96
CA GLU A 146 -11.07 0.92 5.00
C GLU A 146 -11.30 0.26 6.37
N GLY A 147 -12.51 0.36 6.89
CA GLY A 147 -13.00 -0.38 8.05
C GLY A 147 -14.01 -1.44 7.62
N VAL A 148 -13.90 -2.64 8.18
CA VAL A 148 -14.71 -3.80 7.78
C VAL A 148 -15.33 -4.50 9.00
N ASP A 149 -16.62 -4.81 8.91
CA ASP A 149 -17.35 -5.69 9.82
C ASP A 149 -17.63 -7.04 9.16
N PHE A 150 -17.61 -8.10 9.97
CA PHE A 150 -17.91 -9.46 9.53
C PHE A 150 -18.94 -10.16 10.42
N THR A 151 -18.83 -10.01 11.74
CA THR A 151 -19.72 -10.67 12.71
C THR A 151 -20.79 -9.73 13.23
N LYS A 152 -20.47 -8.44 13.36
CA LYS A 152 -21.43 -7.42 13.80
C LYS A 152 -22.44 -7.04 12.72
N SER A 153 -21.96 -6.97 11.48
CA SER A 153 -22.70 -6.57 10.29
C SER A 153 -21.89 -7.00 9.07
N THR A 154 -22.26 -6.51 7.88
CA THR A 154 -21.50 -6.68 6.65
C THR A 154 -20.97 -5.34 6.12
N ARG A 155 -20.83 -4.35 7.01
CA ARG A 155 -20.44 -3.00 6.63
C ARG A 155 -19.00 -2.93 6.16
N THR A 156 -18.78 -2.18 5.09
CA THR A 156 -17.47 -1.64 4.68
C THR A 156 -17.56 -0.13 4.69
N GLY A 157 -16.54 0.53 5.23
CA GLY A 157 -16.53 1.97 5.39
C GLY A 157 -15.19 2.60 5.03
N LEU A 158 -15.23 3.70 4.29
CA LEU A 158 -14.07 4.48 3.92
C LEU A 158 -13.80 5.50 5.02
N LEU A 159 -12.56 5.51 5.50
CA LEU A 159 -12.14 6.30 6.65
C LEU A 159 -11.04 7.26 6.23
N ALA A 160 -11.05 8.45 6.82
CA ALA A 160 -10.00 9.44 6.66
C ALA A 160 -9.66 10.10 8.01
N ALA A 161 -8.39 10.41 8.21
CA ALA A 161 -7.89 11.19 9.34
C ALA A 161 -6.74 12.11 8.89
N THR A 162 -6.45 13.13 9.68
CA THR A 162 -5.39 14.10 9.37
C THR A 162 -4.43 14.30 10.52
N SER A 163 -3.17 14.59 10.19
CA SER A 163 -2.14 14.98 11.14
C SER A 163 -1.51 16.31 10.74
N ARG A 164 -1.30 17.17 11.74
CA ARG A 164 -0.60 18.47 11.59
C ARG A 164 0.78 18.49 12.25
N ASP A 165 1.14 17.42 12.95
CA ASP A 165 2.41 17.28 13.66
C ASP A 165 3.37 16.28 12.98
N GLY A 166 3.03 15.82 11.78
CA GLY A 166 3.84 14.92 10.96
C GLY A 166 3.65 13.45 11.32
N GLY A 167 2.40 13.02 11.54
CA GLY A 167 2.04 11.64 11.84
C GLY A 167 2.10 11.25 13.32
N ARG A 168 2.37 12.19 14.24
CA ARG A 168 2.46 11.88 15.69
C ARG A 168 1.08 11.66 16.29
N THR A 169 0.15 12.57 15.97
CA THR A 169 -1.25 12.47 16.39
C THR A 169 -2.18 12.63 15.19
N TRP A 170 -3.31 11.92 15.25
CA TRP A 170 -4.34 11.90 14.23
C TRP A 170 -5.62 12.54 14.75
N ARG A 171 -6.26 13.37 13.92
CA ARG A 171 -7.46 14.16 14.23
C ARG A 171 -8.42 14.12 13.05
N ASN A 172 -9.63 14.62 13.27
CA ASN A 172 -10.69 14.68 12.25
C ASN A 172 -11.00 13.30 11.63
N LEU A 173 -11.02 12.25 12.45
CA LEU A 173 -11.52 10.95 12.02
C LEU A 173 -12.92 11.14 11.42
N THR A 174 -13.08 10.74 10.17
CA THR A 174 -14.32 10.85 9.41
C THR A 174 -14.55 9.55 8.67
N THR A 175 -15.75 8.96 8.81
CA THR A 175 -16.25 7.96 7.86
C THR A 175 -16.80 8.71 6.66
N THR A 176 -16.04 8.71 5.57
CA THR A 176 -16.38 9.47 4.34
C THR A 176 -17.48 8.79 3.55
N HIS A 177 -17.57 7.47 3.65
CA HIS A 177 -18.61 6.65 3.04
C HIS A 177 -18.75 5.32 3.78
N VAL A 178 -19.94 4.73 3.73
CA VAL A 178 -20.22 3.40 4.31
C VAL A 178 -21.32 2.72 3.49
N ASP A 179 -21.11 1.44 3.20
CA ASP A 179 -22.14 0.56 2.67
C ASP A 179 -22.23 -0.72 3.50
N GLU A 180 -23.20 -1.55 3.16
CA GLU A 180 -23.37 -2.94 3.58
C GLU A 180 -23.80 -3.78 2.37
N GLN A 181 -23.79 -5.10 2.53
CA GLN A 181 -24.25 -6.03 1.48
C GLN A 181 -25.62 -5.62 0.90
N PRO A 182 -25.82 -5.63 -0.43
CA PRO A 182 -24.99 -6.28 -1.46
C PRO A 182 -23.75 -5.50 -1.92
N PHE A 183 -23.48 -4.33 -1.34
CA PHE A 183 -22.37 -3.49 -1.76
C PHE A 183 -21.11 -3.74 -0.92
N PHE A 184 -19.95 -3.57 -1.55
CA PHE A 184 -18.66 -3.69 -0.92
C PHE A 184 -17.73 -2.59 -1.44
N ASN A 185 -17.03 -1.91 -0.54
CA ASN A 185 -16.04 -0.91 -0.91
C ASN A 185 -14.66 -1.54 -0.77
N ASP A 186 -13.73 -1.30 -1.69
CA ASP A 186 -12.37 -1.84 -1.60
C ASP A 186 -11.33 -0.85 -2.14
N LYS A 187 -10.05 -1.13 -1.85
CA LYS A 187 -8.86 -0.45 -2.37
C LYS A 187 -8.92 1.09 -2.36
N PRO A 188 -9.23 1.74 -1.22
CA PRO A 188 -9.18 3.18 -1.16
C PRO A 188 -7.74 3.71 -1.28
N SER A 189 -7.56 4.71 -2.14
CA SER A 189 -6.37 5.54 -2.17
C SER A 189 -6.70 6.99 -1.83
N LEU A 190 -5.68 7.75 -1.43
CA LEU A 190 -5.84 9.15 -1.05
C LEU A 190 -4.70 10.01 -1.60
N THR A 191 -5.04 11.04 -2.36
CA THR A 191 -4.06 11.97 -2.94
C THR A 191 -4.30 13.40 -2.44
N ALA A 192 -3.32 13.98 -1.75
CA ALA A 192 -3.32 15.39 -1.41
C ALA A 192 -2.99 16.24 -2.66
N ASP A 193 -3.74 17.33 -2.88
CA ASP A 193 -3.51 18.22 -4.02
C ASP A 193 -2.18 18.99 -3.82
N PRO A 194 -1.18 18.83 -4.72
CA PRO A 194 0.13 19.45 -4.56
C PRO A 194 0.10 20.98 -4.76
N ILE A 195 -1.00 21.54 -5.29
CA ILE A 195 -1.19 22.95 -5.56
C ILE A 195 -2.11 23.59 -4.51
N ARG A 196 -3.23 22.92 -4.21
CA ARG A 196 -4.32 23.47 -3.39
C ARG A 196 -4.20 22.99 -1.94
N LYS A 197 -3.66 23.86 -1.08
CA LYS A 197 -3.60 23.61 0.38
C LYS A 197 -4.98 23.24 0.93
N GLY A 198 -5.02 22.28 1.85
CA GLY A 198 -6.27 21.81 2.45
C GLY A 198 -7.14 20.92 1.55
N THR A 199 -6.71 20.61 0.31
CA THR A 199 -7.46 19.77 -0.62
C THR A 199 -6.85 18.37 -0.72
N ALA A 200 -7.69 17.34 -0.65
CA ALA A 200 -7.31 15.96 -0.90
C ALA A 200 -8.51 15.18 -1.46
N TYR A 201 -8.22 14.16 -2.26
CA TYR A 201 -9.20 13.29 -2.92
C TYR A 201 -9.02 11.87 -2.38
N GLN A 202 -10.11 11.23 -1.98
CA GLN A 202 -10.18 9.81 -1.67
C GLN A 202 -10.99 9.14 -2.77
N VAL A 203 -10.42 8.10 -3.38
CA VAL A 203 -11.05 7.32 -4.44
C VAL A 203 -10.98 5.84 -4.11
N TRP A 204 -11.96 5.07 -4.57
CA TRP A 204 -12.09 3.63 -4.30
C TRP A 204 -13.03 2.99 -5.33
N ASP A 205 -13.00 1.67 -5.46
CA ASP A 205 -14.02 0.91 -6.18
C ASP A 205 -15.14 0.44 -5.24
N ARG A 206 -16.36 0.39 -5.78
CA ARG A 206 -17.55 -0.02 -5.04
C ARG A 206 -18.27 -1.12 -5.79
N LEU A 207 -18.08 -2.36 -5.37
CA LEU A 207 -18.75 -3.51 -5.93
C LEU A 207 -20.23 -3.52 -5.53
N ASP A 208 -21.07 -3.84 -6.50
CA ASP A 208 -22.51 -4.03 -6.39
C ASP A 208 -22.87 -5.41 -6.95
N ASN A 209 -23.43 -6.24 -6.08
CA ASN A 209 -23.92 -7.57 -6.42
C ASN A 209 -25.43 -7.69 -6.13
N ASP A 210 -26.26 -6.67 -6.41
CA ASP A 210 -27.72 -6.72 -6.22
C ASP A 210 -28.45 -7.38 -7.41
N PRO A 211 -29.27 -8.45 -7.22
CA PRO A 211 -29.53 -9.16 -5.97
C PRO A 211 -28.34 -10.03 -5.54
N PRO A 212 -28.07 -10.16 -4.22
CA PRO A 212 -26.95 -10.95 -3.70
C PRO A 212 -26.86 -12.34 -4.34
N GLY A 213 -25.79 -12.59 -5.09
CA GLY A 213 -25.58 -13.85 -5.82
C GLY A 213 -24.85 -13.64 -7.15
N PRO A 214 -24.59 -14.72 -7.92
CA PRO A 214 -23.81 -14.63 -9.16
C PRO A 214 -24.60 -14.06 -10.35
N SER A 215 -25.65 -13.28 -10.11
CA SER A 215 -26.61 -12.87 -11.14
C SER A 215 -26.22 -11.62 -11.90
N SER A 216 -25.44 -10.73 -11.27
CA SER A 216 -24.94 -9.50 -11.88
C SER A 216 -23.85 -8.89 -11.00
N LEU A 217 -22.82 -8.31 -11.64
CA LEU A 217 -21.80 -7.49 -10.99
C LEU A 217 -21.76 -6.12 -11.67
N ASP A 218 -21.76 -5.06 -10.87
CA ASP A 218 -21.42 -3.71 -11.30
C ASP A 218 -20.41 -3.12 -10.30
N GLY A 219 -19.37 -2.43 -10.77
CA GLY A 219 -18.34 -1.92 -9.87
C GLY A 219 -17.83 -0.55 -10.32
N PRO A 220 -18.54 0.55 -10.05
CA PRO A 220 -18.10 1.87 -10.45
C PRO A 220 -16.98 2.39 -9.54
N GLY A 221 -16.21 3.35 -10.07
CA GLY A 221 -15.27 4.14 -9.27
C GLY A 221 -15.95 5.29 -8.55
N TYR A 222 -15.65 5.49 -7.26
CA TYR A 222 -16.22 6.52 -6.40
C TYR A 222 -15.18 7.51 -5.90
N ILE A 223 -15.63 8.74 -5.64
CA ILE A 223 -14.81 9.83 -5.11
C ILE A 223 -15.50 10.57 -3.96
N SER A 224 -14.69 10.95 -2.96
CA SER A 224 -15.00 11.95 -1.95
C SER A 224 -13.78 12.87 -1.78
N LEU A 225 -13.99 14.16 -1.52
CA LEU A 225 -12.89 15.09 -1.36
C LEU A 225 -13.10 16.07 -0.21
N THR A 226 -12.00 16.55 0.33
CA THR A 226 -11.95 17.64 1.30
C THR A 226 -11.36 18.89 0.65
N ARG A 227 -11.76 20.08 1.14
CA ARG A 227 -11.17 21.38 0.74
C ARG A 227 -10.76 22.24 1.95
N ASP A 228 -10.88 21.70 3.16
CA ASP A 228 -10.68 22.42 4.42
C ASP A 228 -9.66 21.73 5.35
N GLY A 229 -8.80 20.90 4.78
CA GLY A 229 -7.77 20.16 5.51
C GLY A 229 -8.33 18.96 6.27
N GLY A 230 -9.29 18.26 5.68
CA GLY A 230 -9.90 17.04 6.19
C GLY A 230 -10.84 17.27 7.38
N ARG A 231 -11.37 18.49 7.57
CA ARG A 231 -12.40 18.74 8.61
C ARG A 231 -13.77 18.30 8.12
N THR A 232 -14.04 18.48 6.83
CA THR A 232 -15.23 17.97 6.15
C THR A 232 -14.86 17.30 4.84
N TRP A 233 -15.69 16.34 4.44
CA TRP A 233 -15.58 15.59 3.20
C TRP A 233 -16.89 15.69 2.43
N SER A 234 -16.82 15.75 1.11
CA SER A 234 -18.02 15.75 0.26
C SER A 234 -18.75 14.42 0.36
N LYS A 235 -20.06 14.41 0.08
CA LYS A 235 -20.78 13.16 -0.13
C LYS A 235 -20.08 12.36 -1.24
N ALA A 236 -19.91 11.06 -1.03
CA ALA A 236 -19.44 10.14 -2.03
C ALA A 236 -20.31 10.17 -3.28
N ARG A 237 -19.69 10.04 -4.46
CA ARG A 237 -20.39 9.93 -5.74
C ARG A 237 -19.58 9.10 -6.73
N PRO A 238 -20.25 8.42 -7.68
CA PRO A 238 -19.55 7.77 -8.77
C PRO A 238 -18.86 8.82 -9.67
N PHE A 239 -17.74 8.44 -10.27
CA PHE A 239 -17.04 9.23 -11.27
C PHE A 239 -16.51 8.39 -12.46
N VAL A 240 -16.45 7.07 -12.31
CA VAL A 240 -16.30 6.11 -13.41
C VAL A 240 -17.57 5.27 -13.46
N ASP A 241 -18.16 5.13 -14.64
CA ASP A 241 -19.41 4.40 -14.89
C ASP A 241 -19.11 3.07 -15.60
N THR A 242 -19.57 1.98 -15.00
CA THR A 242 -19.44 0.60 -15.51
C THR A 242 -20.75 0.05 -16.07
N SER A 243 -21.88 0.76 -15.89
CA SER A 243 -23.22 0.27 -16.26
C SER A 243 -23.45 0.04 -17.75
N ALA A 244 -22.56 0.56 -18.61
CA ALA A 244 -22.63 0.39 -20.05
C ALA A 244 -22.24 -1.03 -20.51
N VAL A 245 -21.46 -1.77 -19.71
CA VAL A 245 -21.01 -3.14 -20.02
C VAL A 245 -21.44 -4.04 -18.85
N PRO A 246 -22.27 -5.08 -19.09
CA PRO A 246 -22.68 -5.99 -18.02
C PRO A 246 -21.50 -6.71 -17.37
N ASN A 247 -21.61 -6.98 -16.07
CA ASN A 247 -20.64 -7.76 -15.31
C ASN A 247 -19.24 -7.15 -15.30
N THR A 248 -19.19 -5.82 -15.23
CA THR A 248 -17.95 -5.05 -15.24
C THR A 248 -17.75 -4.35 -13.91
N GLN A 249 -16.53 -4.45 -13.39
CA GLN A 249 -16.07 -3.71 -12.22
C GLN A 249 -14.78 -2.95 -12.53
N THR A 250 -14.48 -1.96 -11.70
CA THR A 250 -13.16 -1.35 -11.60
C THR A 250 -12.44 -1.79 -10.33
N ILE A 251 -11.13 -1.62 -10.29
CA ILE A 251 -10.33 -1.79 -9.06
C ILE A 251 -9.08 -0.90 -9.10
N GLY A 252 -8.59 -0.51 -7.93
CA GLY A 252 -7.26 0.09 -7.79
C GLY A 252 -7.15 1.55 -8.23
N HIS A 253 -8.22 2.33 -8.03
CA HIS A 253 -8.25 3.76 -8.35
C HIS A 253 -7.12 4.54 -7.67
N LEU A 254 -6.29 5.24 -8.46
CA LEU A 254 -5.20 6.07 -7.98
C LEU A 254 -5.04 7.35 -8.80
N ILE A 255 -5.20 8.49 -8.12
CA ILE A 255 -5.03 9.82 -8.71
C ILE A 255 -3.58 10.28 -8.66
N VAL A 256 -3.03 10.67 -9.81
CA VAL A 256 -1.84 11.53 -9.93
C VAL A 256 -2.23 12.92 -10.45
N ILE A 257 -1.51 13.95 -10.02
CA ILE A 257 -1.89 15.35 -10.28
C ILE A 257 -0.75 16.07 -10.99
N ASP A 258 -1.05 16.68 -12.14
CA ASP A 258 -0.13 17.59 -12.79
C ASP A 258 -0.02 18.90 -11.99
N ARG A 259 1.12 19.10 -11.35
CA ARG A 259 1.38 20.30 -10.52
C ARG A 259 1.40 21.62 -11.31
N HIS A 260 1.51 21.58 -12.64
CA HIS A 260 1.53 22.79 -13.48
C HIS A 260 0.12 23.23 -13.87
N THR A 261 -0.77 22.28 -14.11
CA THR A 261 -2.12 22.54 -14.63
C THR A 261 -3.22 22.31 -13.61
N GLY A 262 -2.97 21.51 -12.57
CA GLY A 262 -3.96 21.02 -11.62
C GLY A 262 -4.88 19.94 -12.20
N THR A 263 -4.53 19.35 -13.34
CA THR A 263 -5.24 18.24 -13.97
C THR A 263 -5.06 16.98 -13.14
N LEU A 264 -6.17 16.28 -12.87
CA LEU A 264 -6.19 14.98 -12.21
C LEU A 264 -6.22 13.88 -13.27
N TYR A 265 -5.40 12.85 -13.10
CA TYR A 265 -5.46 11.61 -13.86
C TYR A 265 -5.67 10.47 -12.89
N ASP A 266 -6.83 9.81 -12.97
CA ASP A 266 -7.15 8.64 -12.16
C ASP A 266 -6.94 7.37 -12.99
N PHE A 267 -6.12 6.46 -12.46
CA PHE A 267 -5.80 5.18 -13.08
C PHE A 267 -6.48 4.06 -12.30
N PHE A 268 -6.99 3.06 -13.02
CA PHE A 268 -7.67 1.90 -12.46
C PHE A 268 -7.59 0.74 -13.46
N ASP A 269 -7.86 -0.47 -13.01
CA ASP A 269 -8.12 -1.61 -13.90
C ASP A 269 -9.64 -1.79 -14.09
N THR A 270 -10.03 -2.26 -15.28
CA THR A 270 -11.42 -2.59 -15.62
C THR A 270 -11.49 -4.08 -15.90
N ILE A 271 -12.36 -4.80 -15.20
CA ILE A 271 -12.49 -6.25 -15.28
C ILE A 271 -13.92 -6.59 -15.68
N THR A 272 -14.07 -7.32 -16.79
CA THR A 272 -15.35 -7.83 -17.27
C THR A 272 -15.38 -9.34 -17.12
N LEU A 273 -16.44 -9.87 -16.50
CA LEU A 273 -16.64 -11.30 -16.29
C LEU A 273 -17.62 -11.92 -17.28
N SER A 274 -17.56 -13.25 -17.41
CA SER A 274 -18.55 -14.05 -18.13
C SER A 274 -19.95 -13.89 -17.52
N GLU A 275 -20.99 -14.28 -18.26
CA GLU A 275 -22.39 -14.18 -17.78
C GLU A 275 -22.64 -14.92 -16.45
N ASP A 276 -21.90 -16.00 -16.19
CA ASP A 276 -21.98 -16.78 -14.96
C ASP A 276 -21.01 -16.31 -13.86
N LEU A 277 -20.34 -15.17 -14.08
CA LEU A 277 -19.33 -14.55 -13.21
C LEU A 277 -18.16 -15.47 -12.83
N SER A 278 -17.91 -16.53 -13.60
CA SER A 278 -16.90 -17.54 -13.25
C SER A 278 -15.52 -17.30 -13.87
N THR A 279 -15.44 -16.49 -14.93
CA THR A 279 -14.19 -16.23 -15.67
C THR A 279 -14.07 -14.77 -16.07
N VAL A 280 -12.85 -14.23 -16.02
CA VAL A 280 -12.55 -12.92 -16.61
C VAL A 280 -12.49 -13.08 -18.12
N VAL A 281 -13.32 -12.33 -18.85
CA VAL A 281 -13.37 -12.34 -20.32
C VAL A 281 -12.52 -11.23 -20.92
N GLU A 282 -12.36 -10.12 -20.19
CA GLU A 282 -11.55 -8.98 -20.58
C GLU A 282 -11.07 -8.24 -19.33
N ALA A 283 -9.80 -7.85 -19.30
CA ALA A 283 -9.26 -6.95 -18.30
C ALA A 283 -8.29 -5.94 -18.95
N HIS A 284 -8.38 -4.67 -18.55
CA HIS A 284 -7.49 -3.62 -19.05
C HIS A 284 -7.41 -2.42 -18.11
N TYR A 285 -6.19 -1.90 -17.96
CA TYR A 285 -5.93 -0.65 -17.27
C TYR A 285 -6.46 0.52 -18.10
N ALA A 286 -7.08 1.48 -17.43
CA ALA A 286 -7.66 2.68 -18.02
C ALA A 286 -7.31 3.93 -17.21
N VAL A 287 -7.48 5.09 -17.84
CA VAL A 287 -7.34 6.40 -17.20
C VAL A 287 -8.53 7.30 -17.51
N VAL A 288 -9.03 8.03 -16.50
CA VAL A 288 -9.96 9.15 -16.66
C VAL A 288 -9.29 10.46 -16.22
N THR A 289 -9.67 11.56 -16.85
CA THR A 289 -9.04 12.87 -16.63
C THR A 289 -10.06 13.90 -16.15
N SER A 290 -9.69 14.71 -15.16
CA SER A 290 -10.46 15.87 -14.71
C SER A 290 -9.61 17.15 -14.78
N THR A 291 -10.20 18.21 -15.34
CA THR A 291 -9.55 19.55 -15.46
C THR A 291 -10.19 20.61 -14.55
N ASP A 292 -11.19 20.21 -13.77
CA ASP A 292 -12.01 21.07 -12.90
C ASP A 292 -12.00 20.60 -11.44
N ALA A 293 -10.84 20.09 -11.00
CA ALA A 293 -10.61 19.63 -9.63
C ALA A 293 -11.58 18.54 -9.18
N GLY A 294 -11.84 17.59 -10.08
CA GLY A 294 -12.61 16.39 -9.84
C GLY A 294 -14.11 16.56 -10.05
N GLU A 295 -14.61 17.73 -10.46
CA GLU A 295 -16.06 17.97 -10.65
C GLU A 295 -16.62 17.13 -11.80
N THR A 296 -15.96 17.13 -12.95
CA THR A 296 -16.28 16.29 -14.11
C THR A 296 -15.07 15.50 -14.58
N TRP A 297 -15.35 14.38 -15.26
CA TRP A 297 -14.35 13.43 -15.72
C TRP A 297 -14.59 13.05 -17.18
N SER A 298 -13.51 12.78 -17.91
CA SER A 298 -13.58 12.26 -19.28
C SER A 298 -14.14 10.83 -19.32
N THR A 299 -14.50 10.36 -20.51
CA THR A 299 -14.63 8.91 -20.73
C THR A 299 -13.28 8.21 -20.51
N PRO A 300 -13.26 6.93 -20.08
CA PRO A 300 -12.04 6.17 -19.93
C PRO A 300 -11.23 6.06 -21.23
N VAL A 301 -9.91 6.11 -21.11
CA VAL A 301 -8.95 5.81 -22.18
C VAL A 301 -8.15 4.58 -21.75
N THR A 302 -8.14 3.53 -22.58
CA THR A 302 -7.34 2.33 -22.33
C THR A 302 -5.85 2.66 -22.32
N VAL A 303 -5.16 2.23 -21.27
CA VAL A 303 -3.72 2.40 -21.03
C VAL A 303 -2.95 1.19 -21.53
N ALA A 304 -3.33 -0.01 -21.07
CA ALA A 304 -2.74 -1.29 -21.44
C ALA A 304 -3.74 -2.42 -21.15
N ARG A 305 -3.63 -3.56 -21.83
CA ARG A 305 -4.36 -4.76 -21.41
C ARG A 305 -3.78 -5.28 -20.10
N ASP A 306 -4.63 -5.81 -19.24
CA ASP A 306 -4.15 -6.62 -18.13
C ASP A 306 -3.94 -8.05 -18.65
N THR A 307 -2.70 -8.52 -18.53
CA THR A 307 -2.29 -9.86 -18.94
C THR A 307 -1.74 -10.65 -17.76
N SER A 308 -1.98 -10.17 -16.53
CA SER A 308 -1.50 -10.80 -15.32
C SER A 308 -1.96 -12.26 -15.20
N VAL A 309 -1.09 -13.10 -14.64
CA VAL A 309 -1.36 -14.49 -14.31
C VAL A 309 -1.02 -14.74 -12.84
N PRO A 310 -1.70 -15.69 -12.16
CA PRO A 310 -1.49 -15.90 -10.72
C PRO A 310 -0.01 -16.10 -10.34
N GLU A 311 0.45 -15.37 -9.34
CA GLU A 311 1.81 -15.50 -8.83
C GLU A 311 1.94 -16.80 -8.00
N VAL A 312 2.92 -17.63 -8.35
CA VAL A 312 3.18 -18.90 -7.68
C VAL A 312 4.68 -19.15 -7.52
N ASP A 313 5.07 -20.05 -6.62
CA ASP A 313 6.42 -20.63 -6.60
C ASP A 313 6.66 -21.38 -7.93
N PRO A 314 7.62 -20.96 -8.77
CA PRO A 314 7.87 -21.61 -10.06
C PRO A 314 8.28 -23.09 -9.96
N ASN A 315 8.79 -23.53 -8.81
CA ASN A 315 9.14 -24.94 -8.58
C ASN A 315 7.99 -25.74 -7.96
N ASP A 316 6.98 -25.07 -7.38
CA ASP A 316 5.79 -25.69 -6.79
C ASP A 316 4.57 -24.77 -6.92
N PRO A 317 3.84 -24.83 -8.06
CA PRO A 317 2.70 -23.95 -8.32
C PRO A 317 1.53 -24.05 -7.32
N THR A 318 1.55 -25.04 -6.41
CA THR A 318 0.54 -25.13 -5.34
C THR A 318 0.72 -24.05 -4.27
N LYS A 319 1.89 -23.40 -4.22
CA LYS A 319 2.17 -22.27 -3.33
C LYS A 319 1.90 -20.96 -4.04
N VAL A 320 0.71 -20.44 -3.80
CA VAL A 320 0.25 -19.16 -4.33
C VAL A 320 0.84 -18.00 -3.52
N LEU A 321 1.35 -17.00 -4.22
CA LEU A 321 1.70 -15.70 -3.67
C LEU A 321 0.52 -14.76 -3.93
N ARG A 322 0.24 -13.86 -2.99
CA ARG A 322 -0.69 -12.75 -3.22
C ARG A 322 0.13 -11.47 -3.35
N ALA A 323 0.10 -10.90 -4.54
CA ALA A 323 0.87 -9.73 -4.97
C ALA A 323 -0.05 -8.64 -5.55
N GLY A 324 0.47 -7.75 -6.40
CA GLY A 324 -0.23 -6.55 -6.88
C GLY A 324 -0.83 -6.66 -8.27
N SER A 325 -1.12 -7.88 -8.73
CA SER A 325 -1.89 -8.11 -9.94
C SER A 325 -3.21 -7.32 -9.89
N THR A 326 -3.67 -6.83 -11.05
CA THR A 326 -4.83 -5.91 -11.22
C THR A 326 -4.66 -4.48 -10.66
N LEU A 327 -3.53 -4.12 -10.03
CA LEU A 327 -3.33 -2.77 -9.47
C LEU A 327 -2.38 -1.91 -10.32
N PRO A 328 -2.82 -0.73 -10.82
CA PRO A 328 -1.92 0.19 -11.48
C PRO A 328 -1.02 0.91 -10.48
N SER A 329 0.25 1.11 -10.84
CA SER A 329 1.15 2.05 -10.17
C SER A 329 1.46 3.20 -11.12
N PRO A 330 0.75 4.34 -11.04
CA PRO A 330 1.00 5.48 -11.93
C PRO A 330 1.94 6.53 -11.30
N ALA A 331 2.64 7.26 -12.16
CA ALA A 331 3.38 8.47 -11.79
C ALA A 331 3.37 9.51 -12.92
N ILE A 332 3.60 10.77 -12.55
CA ILE A 332 3.72 11.88 -13.49
C ILE A 332 5.09 12.53 -13.37
N ASP A 333 5.76 12.79 -14.50
CA ASP A 333 6.98 13.58 -14.52
C ASP A 333 6.65 15.03 -14.14
N PRO A 334 7.17 15.52 -13.00
CA PRO A 334 6.81 16.82 -12.47
C PRO A 334 7.38 17.99 -13.28
N LYS A 335 8.14 17.75 -14.35
CA LYS A 335 8.64 18.77 -15.29
C LYS A 335 7.91 18.77 -16.62
N THR A 336 7.66 17.58 -17.16
CA THR A 336 7.15 17.45 -18.54
C THR A 336 5.66 17.16 -18.59
N GLY A 337 5.06 16.68 -17.51
CA GLY A 337 3.69 16.17 -17.51
C GLY A 337 3.55 14.80 -18.17
N THR A 338 4.66 14.15 -18.54
CA THR A 338 4.65 12.78 -19.07
C THR A 338 4.08 11.84 -18.01
N LEU A 339 3.09 11.05 -18.38
CA LEU A 339 2.48 10.05 -17.52
C LEU A 339 3.17 8.70 -17.74
N TYR A 340 3.31 7.95 -16.66
CA TYR A 340 3.86 6.61 -16.64
C TYR A 340 2.94 5.73 -15.81
N MET A 341 2.84 4.45 -16.18
CA MET A 341 2.20 3.43 -15.35
C MET A 341 3.05 2.16 -15.37
N ALA A 342 3.42 1.70 -14.18
CA ALA A 342 4.02 0.40 -13.95
C ALA A 342 2.94 -0.58 -13.46
N TYR A 343 3.01 -1.82 -13.92
CA TYR A 343 2.03 -2.84 -13.61
C TYR A 343 2.63 -4.24 -13.81
N GLU A 344 1.95 -5.24 -13.28
CA GLU A 344 2.28 -6.66 -13.47
C GLU A 344 1.65 -7.17 -14.77
N GLY A 345 2.39 -7.95 -15.55
CA GLY A 345 1.78 -8.69 -16.64
C GLY A 345 2.71 -9.67 -17.32
N SER A 346 2.11 -10.53 -18.14
CA SER A 346 2.76 -11.71 -18.71
C SER A 346 3.15 -11.58 -20.19
N ASP A 347 3.03 -10.38 -20.78
CA ASP A 347 3.34 -10.13 -22.20
C ASP A 347 4.75 -10.60 -22.60
N PHE A 348 5.72 -10.47 -21.70
CA PHE A 348 7.12 -10.85 -21.92
C PHE A 348 7.47 -12.29 -21.50
N SER A 349 6.52 -13.03 -20.91
CA SER A 349 6.65 -14.43 -20.53
C SER A 349 5.74 -15.36 -21.35
N GLY A 350 4.82 -14.79 -22.15
CA GLY A 350 3.84 -15.55 -22.92
C GLY A 350 2.78 -16.22 -22.05
N GLY A 351 2.36 -15.58 -20.95
CA GLY A 351 1.36 -16.13 -20.04
C GLY A 351 1.89 -17.14 -19.02
N THR A 352 3.21 -17.21 -18.81
CA THR A 352 3.80 -18.22 -17.90
C THR A 352 4.05 -17.69 -16.48
N PHE A 353 4.30 -16.39 -16.35
CA PHE A 353 4.49 -15.69 -15.06
C PHE A 353 4.46 -14.18 -15.30
N ASP A 354 4.26 -13.41 -14.23
CA ASP A 354 4.25 -11.95 -14.33
C ASP A 354 5.65 -11.33 -14.33
N SER A 355 5.74 -10.24 -15.07
CA SER A 355 6.89 -9.38 -15.18
C SER A 355 6.49 -7.94 -14.91
N VAL A 356 7.45 -7.11 -14.51
CA VAL A 356 7.18 -5.68 -14.31
C VAL A 356 7.28 -4.97 -15.64
N GLN A 357 6.16 -4.37 -16.05
CA GLN A 357 6.03 -3.66 -17.32
C GLN A 357 5.83 -2.16 -17.08
N LEU A 358 6.22 -1.34 -18.05
CA LEU A 358 6.05 0.10 -18.04
C LEU A 358 5.40 0.56 -19.34
N VAL A 359 4.40 1.42 -19.23
CA VAL A 359 3.84 2.19 -20.34
C VAL A 359 3.93 3.69 -20.05
N ARG A 360 3.90 4.50 -21.11
CA ARG A 360 3.99 5.96 -21.00
C ARG A 360 3.07 6.68 -21.97
N SER A 361 2.64 7.88 -21.57
CA SER A 361 1.92 8.84 -22.40
C SER A 361 2.59 10.21 -22.35
N THR A 362 2.75 10.84 -23.50
CA THR A 362 3.37 12.18 -23.65
C THR A 362 2.38 13.25 -24.11
N ASP A 363 1.10 12.90 -24.24
CA ASP A 363 0.03 13.75 -24.76
C ASP A 363 -1.13 13.95 -23.76
N GLY A 364 -0.82 13.81 -22.46
CA GLY A 364 -1.80 13.97 -21.39
C GLY A 364 -2.77 12.79 -21.28
N GLY A 365 -2.27 11.56 -21.46
CA GLY A 365 -3.06 10.35 -21.25
C GLY A 365 -4.01 9.99 -22.40
N ARG A 366 -3.93 10.68 -23.55
CA ARG A 366 -4.82 10.44 -24.69
C ARG A 366 -4.40 9.22 -25.50
N THR A 367 -3.09 8.99 -25.60
CA THR A 367 -2.52 7.80 -26.22
C THR A 367 -1.37 7.25 -25.38
N TRP A 368 -1.18 5.93 -25.44
CA TRP A 368 -0.20 5.18 -24.67
C TRP A 368 0.71 4.36 -25.58
N GLY A 369 2.00 4.32 -25.23
CA GLY A 369 2.99 3.51 -25.91
C GLY A 369 2.83 2.01 -25.64
N ALA A 370 3.55 1.18 -26.40
CA ALA A 370 3.62 -0.26 -26.13
C ALA A 370 4.32 -0.56 -24.80
N PRO A 371 3.98 -1.67 -24.12
CA PRO A 371 4.65 -2.07 -22.88
C PRO A 371 6.15 -2.32 -23.06
N GLU A 372 6.92 -1.91 -22.05
CA GLU A 372 8.36 -2.10 -21.98
C GLU A 372 8.72 -2.96 -20.75
N LEU A 373 9.53 -4.01 -20.95
CA LEU A 373 9.98 -4.89 -19.88
C LEU A 373 11.00 -4.19 -18.96
N ILE A 374 10.68 -4.08 -17.67
CA ILE A 374 11.56 -3.51 -16.65
C ILE A 374 12.30 -4.57 -15.86
N SER A 375 11.59 -5.60 -15.37
CA SER A 375 12.23 -6.70 -14.62
C SER A 375 13.16 -7.54 -15.53
N PRO A 376 14.05 -8.38 -14.98
CA PRO A 376 14.90 -9.24 -15.79
C PRO A 376 14.09 -10.23 -16.62
N LYS A 377 14.51 -10.47 -17.86
CA LYS A 377 13.89 -11.47 -18.72
C LYS A 377 14.01 -12.86 -18.11
N GLY A 378 12.91 -13.62 -18.12
CA GLY A 378 12.90 -15.01 -17.65
C GLY A 378 12.77 -15.15 -16.13
N VAL A 379 12.52 -14.05 -15.40
CA VAL A 379 12.38 -14.05 -13.95
C VAL A 379 11.02 -13.47 -13.58
N PRO A 380 10.21 -14.17 -12.76
CA PRO A 380 8.99 -13.61 -12.20
C PRO A 380 9.29 -12.37 -11.36
N GLY A 381 8.56 -11.28 -11.62
CA GLY A 381 8.67 -10.04 -10.87
C GLY A 381 7.34 -9.32 -10.75
N PHE A 382 7.06 -8.79 -9.56
CA PHE A 382 5.72 -8.39 -9.12
C PHE A 382 5.76 -7.24 -8.09
N SER A 383 4.58 -6.74 -7.76
CA SER A 383 4.25 -5.59 -6.90
C SER A 383 5.07 -4.34 -7.20
N PRO A 384 5.01 -3.80 -8.44
CA PRO A 384 5.77 -2.62 -8.79
C PRO A 384 5.26 -1.37 -8.08
N SER A 385 6.18 -0.47 -7.75
CA SER A 385 5.87 0.90 -7.34
C SER A 385 6.70 1.88 -8.15
N ILE A 386 6.10 2.95 -8.65
CA ILE A 386 6.77 3.95 -9.51
C ILE A 386 6.78 5.34 -8.89
N ALA A 387 7.87 6.07 -9.10
CA ALA A 387 7.94 7.51 -8.83
C ALA A 387 8.85 8.20 -9.86
N VAL A 388 8.61 9.48 -10.11
CA VAL A 388 9.49 10.32 -10.93
C VAL A 388 10.10 11.41 -10.08
N ASP A 389 11.43 11.45 -10.01
CA ASP A 389 12.14 12.45 -9.20
C ASP A 389 12.15 13.85 -9.85
N GLU A 390 12.62 14.87 -9.12
CA GLU A 390 12.75 16.25 -9.63
C GLU A 390 13.80 16.41 -10.75
N ARG A 391 14.51 15.35 -11.15
CA ARG A 391 15.36 15.34 -12.34
C ARG A 391 14.65 14.76 -13.56
N GLY A 392 13.47 14.16 -13.41
CA GLY A 392 12.79 13.40 -14.45
C GLY A 392 13.33 11.98 -14.58
N THR A 393 14.02 11.45 -13.55
CA THR A 393 14.39 10.03 -13.52
C THR A 393 13.19 9.24 -13.05
N VAL A 394 12.73 8.30 -13.89
CA VAL A 394 11.69 7.33 -13.50
C VAL A 394 12.36 6.26 -12.66
N ALA A 395 11.84 5.98 -11.48
CA ALA A 395 12.32 4.95 -10.57
C ALA A 395 11.19 3.94 -10.34
N LEU A 396 11.53 2.66 -10.37
CA LEU A 396 10.62 1.57 -10.08
C LEU A 396 11.21 0.67 -9.02
N THR A 397 10.42 0.25 -8.05
CA THR A 397 10.76 -0.83 -7.13
C THR A 397 9.83 -2.01 -7.33
N TYR A 398 10.33 -3.22 -7.13
CA TYR A 398 9.55 -4.46 -7.33
C TYR A 398 10.22 -5.65 -6.64
N TYR A 399 9.45 -6.68 -6.33
CA TYR A 399 9.98 -7.97 -5.88
C TYR A 399 10.30 -8.87 -7.06
N ASP A 400 11.31 -9.72 -6.93
CA ASP A 400 11.52 -10.80 -7.90
C ASP A 400 12.16 -12.07 -7.32
N LEU A 401 12.06 -13.14 -8.10
CA LEU A 401 12.49 -14.49 -7.73
C LEU A 401 13.84 -14.90 -8.34
N ARG A 402 14.69 -13.93 -8.71
CA ARG A 402 15.98 -14.21 -9.39
C ARG A 402 16.95 -15.09 -8.57
N PHE A 403 16.71 -15.21 -7.27
CA PHE A 403 17.54 -15.97 -6.34
C PHE A 403 17.04 -17.40 -6.12
N LEU A 404 15.87 -17.76 -6.66
CA LEU A 404 15.31 -19.10 -6.60
C LEU A 404 16.15 -20.06 -7.44
N LYS A 405 16.56 -21.17 -6.84
CA LYS A 405 17.28 -22.24 -7.54
C LYS A 405 16.27 -23.23 -8.15
N PRO A 406 16.52 -23.76 -9.36
CA PRO A 406 15.67 -24.79 -9.93
C PRO A 406 15.51 -25.99 -8.96
N GLY A 407 14.27 -26.40 -8.72
CA GLY A 407 13.92 -27.52 -7.86
C GLY A 407 13.89 -27.23 -6.35
N ASP A 408 14.22 -26.01 -5.91
CA ASP A 408 14.01 -25.61 -4.51
C ASP A 408 12.52 -25.35 -4.27
N THR A 409 11.90 -26.25 -3.53
CA THR A 409 10.50 -26.16 -3.08
C THR A 409 10.42 -26.00 -1.57
N THR A 410 11.51 -25.60 -0.92
CA THR A 410 11.55 -25.45 0.55
C THR A 410 11.57 -23.99 0.97
N THR A 411 12.18 -23.13 0.16
CA THR A 411 12.23 -21.68 0.35
C THR A 411 11.92 -20.96 -0.94
N LEU A 412 11.41 -19.74 -0.86
CA LEU A 412 11.21 -18.85 -1.99
C LEU A 412 12.05 -17.57 -1.81
N PRO A 413 13.38 -17.66 -2.06
CA PRO A 413 14.29 -16.54 -1.87
C PRO A 413 13.95 -15.39 -2.81
N THR A 414 13.50 -14.30 -2.20
CA THR A 414 12.99 -13.09 -2.85
C THR A 414 13.80 -11.89 -2.41
N ALA A 415 13.89 -10.87 -3.26
CA ALA A 415 14.42 -9.57 -2.87
C ALA A 415 13.66 -8.44 -3.58
N TYR A 416 13.87 -7.23 -3.08
CA TYR A 416 13.31 -5.99 -3.60
C TYR A 416 14.37 -5.21 -4.36
N GLN A 417 14.05 -4.86 -5.59
CA GLN A 417 14.93 -4.20 -6.55
C GLN A 417 14.56 -2.73 -6.69
N LEU A 418 15.51 -1.91 -7.14
CA LEU A 418 15.30 -0.55 -7.59
C LEU A 418 15.88 -0.41 -9.00
N ALA A 419 15.01 -0.23 -9.99
CA ALA A 419 15.36 0.15 -11.34
C ALA A 419 15.22 1.67 -11.54
N THR A 420 16.12 2.28 -12.30
CA THR A 420 16.04 3.71 -12.65
C THR A 420 16.24 3.92 -14.15
N LEU A 421 15.40 4.77 -14.74
CA LEU A 421 15.39 5.12 -16.15
C LEU A 421 15.49 6.65 -16.27
N PRO A 422 16.68 7.21 -16.56
CA PRO A 422 16.83 8.64 -16.82
C PRO A 422 15.87 9.11 -17.91
N HIS A 423 14.98 10.06 -17.61
CA HIS A 423 13.96 10.56 -18.54
C HIS A 423 13.04 9.48 -19.12
N GLY A 424 12.90 8.36 -18.40
CA GLY A 424 12.12 7.21 -18.83
C GLY A 424 12.69 6.49 -20.05
N ASP A 425 14.01 6.58 -20.30
CA ASP A 425 14.67 5.82 -21.38
C ASP A 425 15.11 4.41 -20.87
N PRO A 426 14.47 3.32 -21.35
CA PRO A 426 14.83 1.96 -20.94
C PRO A 426 16.23 1.54 -21.34
N LYS A 427 16.83 2.17 -22.37
CA LYS A 427 18.21 1.86 -22.79
C LYS A 427 19.24 2.36 -21.80
N LEU A 428 18.88 3.33 -20.99
CA LEU A 428 19.71 3.88 -19.92
C LEU A 428 19.36 3.29 -18.55
N ARG A 429 18.56 2.22 -18.53
CA ARG A 429 18.12 1.59 -17.29
C ARG A 429 19.32 1.10 -16.47
N THR A 430 19.31 1.43 -15.19
CA THR A 430 20.17 0.78 -14.18
C THR A 430 19.30 0.07 -13.16
N GLU A 431 19.87 -0.90 -12.46
CA GLU A 431 19.15 -1.69 -11.47
C GLU A 431 20.10 -2.10 -10.35
N ARG A 432 19.58 -2.14 -9.12
CA ARG A 432 20.28 -2.68 -7.96
C ARG A 432 19.31 -3.25 -6.93
N ARG A 433 19.81 -4.14 -6.07
CA ARG A 433 19.03 -4.69 -4.96
C ARG A 433 19.03 -3.72 -3.79
N ILE A 434 17.87 -3.46 -3.21
CA ILE A 434 17.73 -2.54 -2.07
C ILE A 434 17.38 -3.26 -0.75
N SER A 435 16.93 -4.52 -0.80
CA SER A 435 16.68 -5.36 0.38
C SER A 435 17.77 -6.42 0.62
N ARG A 436 17.64 -7.18 1.72
CA ARG A 436 18.24 -8.52 1.84
C ARG A 436 17.51 -9.52 0.93
N ILE A 437 18.07 -10.72 0.81
CA ILE A 437 17.31 -11.87 0.29
C ILE A 437 16.57 -12.47 1.49
N PHE A 438 15.27 -12.67 1.37
CA PHE A 438 14.42 -13.26 2.40
C PHE A 438 13.50 -14.34 1.81
N ASP A 439 12.95 -15.21 2.64
CA ASP A 439 12.06 -16.29 2.20
C ASP A 439 10.60 -15.84 2.22
N TRP A 440 9.99 -15.66 1.04
CA TRP A 440 8.59 -15.23 0.92
C TRP A 440 7.60 -16.24 1.54
N LEU A 441 7.95 -17.53 1.60
CA LEU A 441 7.09 -18.56 2.19
C LEU A 441 6.92 -18.42 3.71
N GLN A 442 7.63 -17.49 4.35
CA GLN A 442 7.42 -17.14 5.76
C GLN A 442 6.31 -16.10 5.97
N ALA A 443 5.76 -15.51 4.92
CA ALA A 443 4.70 -14.52 5.01
C ALA A 443 3.43 -15.07 5.70
N PRO A 444 2.57 -14.22 6.28
CA PRO A 444 1.21 -14.63 6.62
C PRO A 444 0.48 -15.13 5.37
N PHE A 445 -0.47 -16.06 5.55
CA PHE A 445 -1.24 -16.63 4.45
C PHE A 445 -2.64 -16.03 4.45
N SER A 446 -2.97 -15.24 3.42
CA SER A 446 -4.30 -14.62 3.23
C SER A 446 -4.71 -14.69 1.75
N GLY A 447 -5.32 -15.81 1.36
CA GLY A 447 -5.54 -16.15 -0.06
C GLY A 447 -4.27 -16.51 -0.85
N GLY A 448 -3.11 -16.47 -0.19
CA GLY A 448 -1.77 -16.66 -0.72
C GLY A 448 -0.75 -16.14 0.30
N TYR A 449 0.54 -16.42 0.11
CA TYR A 449 1.60 -15.82 0.92
C TYR A 449 1.66 -14.32 0.66
N PHE A 450 1.46 -13.51 1.70
CA PHE A 450 1.05 -12.12 1.55
C PHE A 450 1.95 -11.12 2.28
N LEU A 451 2.61 -10.24 1.52
CA LEU A 451 3.34 -9.07 2.05
C LEU A 451 2.65 -7.74 1.71
N GLY A 452 1.63 -7.81 0.87
CA GLY A 452 0.77 -6.71 0.49
C GLY A 452 0.49 -6.65 -1.01
N ASP A 453 -0.71 -6.22 -1.39
CA ASP A 453 -1.07 -6.01 -2.79
C ASP A 453 -0.26 -4.83 -3.38
N TYR A 454 0.24 -3.92 -2.54
CA TYR A 454 1.15 -2.84 -2.93
C TYR A 454 2.26 -2.61 -1.90
N GLN A 455 3.27 -1.88 -2.36
CA GLN A 455 4.32 -1.27 -1.54
C GLN A 455 4.37 0.23 -1.89
N GLY A 456 5.27 1.00 -1.27
CA GLY A 456 5.31 2.45 -1.49
C GLY A 456 6.64 2.93 -2.08
N LEU A 457 6.54 3.78 -3.10
CA LEU A 457 7.68 4.54 -3.64
C LEU A 457 7.23 5.97 -3.90
N VAL A 458 7.96 6.94 -3.35
CA VAL A 458 7.68 8.37 -3.59
C VAL A 458 8.95 9.14 -3.96
N ALA A 459 8.78 10.23 -4.69
CA ALA A 459 9.87 11.16 -4.95
C ALA A 459 10.36 11.81 -3.64
N ASP A 460 11.67 11.88 -3.46
CA ASP A 460 12.35 12.50 -2.33
C ASP A 460 13.38 13.51 -2.86
N GLY A 461 12.85 14.62 -3.39
CA GLY A 461 13.63 15.63 -4.11
C GLY A 461 14.32 15.04 -5.36
N LYS A 462 15.65 14.89 -5.30
CA LYS A 462 16.47 14.38 -6.41
C LYS A 462 16.76 12.86 -6.33
N GLY A 463 16.00 12.16 -5.50
CA GLY A 463 16.03 10.72 -5.34
C GLY A 463 14.63 10.20 -5.08
N VAL A 464 14.54 9.00 -4.52
CA VAL A 464 13.28 8.38 -4.14
C VAL A 464 13.39 7.78 -2.74
N ARG A 465 12.25 7.65 -2.08
CA ARG A 465 12.13 6.91 -0.83
C ARG A 465 11.17 5.75 -1.03
N ALA A 466 11.66 4.55 -0.72
CA ALA A 466 10.84 3.34 -0.74
C ALA A 466 10.39 2.98 0.68
N VAL A 467 9.26 2.29 0.75
CA VAL A 467 8.85 1.47 1.88
C VAL A 467 8.46 0.10 1.36
N LEU A 468 8.87 -0.95 2.05
CA LEU A 468 8.56 -2.33 1.70
C LEU A 468 8.41 -3.21 2.94
N THR A 469 7.82 -4.38 2.75
CA THR A 469 7.71 -5.44 3.76
C THR A 469 8.70 -6.56 3.46
N GLU A 470 9.38 -7.08 4.49
CA GLU A 470 10.21 -8.28 4.37
C GLU A 470 9.77 -9.33 5.39
N THR A 471 9.93 -10.61 5.08
CA THR A 471 9.69 -11.69 6.05
C THR A 471 10.86 -11.92 6.99
N HIS A 472 10.62 -12.59 8.12
CA HIS A 472 11.64 -13.09 9.05
C HIS A 472 11.68 -14.60 9.08
N SER A 473 12.83 -15.16 8.73
CA SER A 473 13.04 -16.61 8.80
C SER A 473 13.19 -17.14 10.25
N ASP A 474 13.59 -16.28 11.20
CA ASP A 474 13.94 -16.71 12.57
C ASP A 474 12.92 -16.29 13.64
N ALA A 475 11.79 -15.69 13.26
CA ALA A 475 10.80 -15.14 14.18
C ALA A 475 9.35 -15.51 13.77
N PRO A 476 8.90 -16.77 13.98
CA PRO A 476 7.60 -17.25 13.49
C PRO A 476 6.38 -16.54 14.08
N GLN A 477 6.55 -15.83 15.21
CA GLN A 477 5.54 -15.00 15.87
C GLN A 477 5.63 -13.51 15.49
N ASN A 478 6.55 -13.15 14.59
CA ASN A 478 6.77 -11.81 14.03
C ASN A 478 7.19 -12.00 12.57
N ARG A 479 6.25 -12.45 11.73
CA ARG A 479 6.57 -13.01 10.41
C ARG A 479 7.11 -11.98 9.43
N THR A 480 6.76 -10.71 9.60
CA THR A 480 7.13 -9.64 8.69
C THR A 480 7.55 -8.40 9.47
N ASP A 481 8.32 -7.51 8.84
CA ASP A 481 8.52 -6.13 9.30
C ASP A 481 8.48 -5.17 8.10
N VAL A 482 8.16 -3.91 8.35
CA VAL A 482 8.21 -2.82 7.36
C VAL A 482 9.52 -2.08 7.46
N TYR A 483 10.12 -1.79 6.31
CA TYR A 483 11.39 -1.11 6.16
C TYR A 483 11.28 0.09 5.21
N SER A 484 12.04 1.15 5.46
CA SER A 484 12.14 2.31 4.56
C SER A 484 13.59 2.74 4.32
N GLY A 485 13.85 3.26 3.12
CA GLY A 485 15.16 3.79 2.74
C GLY A 485 15.06 4.90 1.69
N SER A 486 15.99 5.85 1.74
CA SER A 486 16.15 6.91 0.72
C SER A 486 17.30 6.57 -0.22
N PHE A 487 17.05 6.70 -1.51
CA PHE A 487 17.89 6.20 -2.58
C PHE A 487 18.16 7.28 -3.63
N ARG A 488 19.43 7.37 -4.05
CA ARG A 488 19.79 8.19 -5.21
C ARG A 488 19.38 7.49 -6.49
N THR A 489 18.86 8.26 -7.44
CA THR A 489 18.43 7.79 -8.75
C THR A 489 19.51 7.91 -9.84
N ARG A 490 20.64 8.54 -9.50
CA ARG A 490 21.86 8.67 -10.31
C ARG A 490 23.11 8.52 -9.46
#